data_AF-A0A6J6GJL8-F1
#
_entry.id   AF-A0A6J6GJL8-F1
#
_cell.length_a   1.000
_cell.length_b   1.000
_cell.length_c   1.000
_cell.angle_alpha   90.00
_cell.angle_beta   90.00
_cell.angle_gamma   90.00
#
_symmetry.space_group_name_H-M   'P 1'
#
loop_
_entity.id
_entity.type
_entity.pdbx_description
1 polymer ?
#
loop_
_entity_poly.entity_id
_entity_poly.type
_entity_poly.pdbx_seq_one_letter_code
_entity_poly.pdbx_strand_id
1 'polypeptide(L)'
;MEHIEEAGVHSGDSACVLPPTSIDASLTKEIREATEKIARGVGVKGLINIQFAIAENLLYVLEANPRASRTVPFVSKATGISLAKCAAAISLGKSIADLREEGALPKSGDGIAQGISVKEAVLPWNRFRKKDGSGVDSLLGPEMRSTGEVMGRDDEFGAAFSKSQSGALGALPTSGAVFASFADRDKSKCVDSVKALAKLGFEIVATAGTAKFLADEGIKSKVIRKYSDGLGPKGELTAVDSIESGEVALVINTPFGSGPREDGWRIRTAAVARGIPIITTIPGLKAAVLGIAAQQKGGFEVKSLQDWLK
;
A
#
# COMPACT_ATOMS: atom_id res chain seq x y z
N MET A 1 3.12 13.10 0.23
CA MET A 1 2.95 11.65 -0.05
C MET A 1 1.59 11.27 0.49
N GLU A 2 0.86 10.45 -0.25
CA GLU A 2 -0.42 9.90 0.18
C GLU A 2 -0.23 8.41 0.42
N HIS A 3 -0.69 7.90 1.57
CA HIS A 3 -0.66 6.46 1.82
C HIS A 3 -1.73 5.76 1.01
N ILE A 4 -1.46 4.55 0.57
CA ILE A 4 -2.48 3.69 -0.04
C ILE A 4 -3.38 3.17 1.08
N GLU A 5 -2.82 2.53 2.10
CA GLU A 5 -3.57 2.09 3.28
C GLU A 5 -4.14 3.26 4.10
N GLU A 6 -5.31 3.04 4.69
CA GLU A 6 -5.93 4.03 5.58
C GLU A 6 -5.14 4.28 6.88
N ALA A 7 -5.38 5.46 7.47
CA ALA A 7 -4.90 5.77 8.81
C ALA A 7 -5.38 4.70 9.82
N GLY A 8 -4.43 4.18 10.60
CA GLY A 8 -4.62 2.99 11.45
C GLY A 8 -3.65 1.87 11.07
N VAL A 9 -3.20 1.84 9.81
CA VAL A 9 -1.96 1.15 9.42
C VAL A 9 -0.78 2.10 9.62
N HIS A 10 0.29 1.59 10.22
CA HIS A 10 1.48 2.37 10.51
C HIS A 10 2.15 2.85 9.21
N SER A 11 2.56 4.13 9.17
CA SER A 11 3.16 4.79 7.99
C SER A 11 4.39 4.09 7.39
N GLY A 12 5.12 3.35 8.22
CA GLY A 12 6.26 2.53 7.81
C GLY A 12 5.89 1.24 7.08
N ASP A 13 4.68 0.72 7.31
CA ASP A 13 4.17 -0.50 6.66
C ASP A 13 3.20 -0.18 5.52
N SER A 14 2.68 1.05 5.47
CA SER A 14 1.89 1.53 4.35
C SER A 14 2.73 1.72 3.09
N ALA A 15 2.17 1.30 1.96
CA ALA A 15 2.57 1.80 0.67
C ALA A 15 2.18 3.28 0.55
N CYS A 16 2.90 4.04 -0.26
CA CYS A 16 2.55 5.44 -0.49
C CYS A 16 2.91 5.91 -1.90
N VAL A 17 2.21 6.94 -2.36
CA VAL A 17 2.40 7.53 -3.69
C VAL A 17 2.82 8.99 -3.60
N LEU A 18 3.66 9.40 -4.54
CA LEU A 18 4.05 10.78 -4.80
C LEU A 18 4.06 11.02 -6.33
N PRO A 19 3.32 12.02 -6.85
CA PRO A 19 2.43 12.93 -6.14
C PRO A 19 1.18 12.24 -5.54
N PRO A 20 0.45 12.88 -4.59
CA PRO A 20 -0.84 12.36 -4.13
C PRO A 20 -1.84 12.25 -5.29
N THR A 21 -2.73 11.27 -5.25
CA THR A 21 -3.68 10.95 -6.33
C THR A 21 -5.13 11.28 -5.97
N SER A 22 -5.49 11.32 -4.69
CA SER A 22 -6.87 11.60 -4.26
C SER A 22 -7.05 12.90 -3.46
N ILE A 23 -5.94 13.59 -3.15
CA ILE A 23 -5.96 14.86 -2.40
C ILE A 23 -6.13 16.04 -3.36
N ASP A 24 -7.21 16.80 -3.20
CA ASP A 24 -7.46 17.97 -4.03
C ASP A 24 -6.59 19.20 -3.68
N ALA A 25 -6.69 20.24 -4.49
CA ALA A 25 -5.90 21.46 -4.33
C ALA A 25 -6.22 22.24 -3.04
N SER A 26 -7.46 22.15 -2.55
CA SER A 26 -7.90 22.85 -1.33
C SER A 26 -7.31 22.20 -0.09
N LEU A 27 -7.39 20.87 0.03
CA LEU A 27 -6.75 20.10 1.09
C LEU A 27 -5.22 20.20 1.01
N THR A 28 -4.64 20.21 -0.19
CA THR A 28 -3.20 20.42 -0.37
C THR A 28 -2.76 21.77 0.17
N LYS A 29 -3.55 22.83 -0.04
CA LYS A 29 -3.28 24.16 0.52
C LYS A 29 -3.37 24.15 2.05
N GLU A 30 -4.40 23.52 2.61
CA GLU A 30 -4.56 23.41 4.06
C GLU A 30 -3.39 22.67 4.71
N ILE A 31 -2.94 21.56 4.11
CA ILE A 31 -1.77 20.79 4.57
C ILE A 31 -0.51 21.67 4.57
N ARG A 32 -0.29 22.49 3.54
CA ARG A 32 0.85 23.41 3.46
C ARG A 32 0.81 24.46 4.57
N GLU A 33 -0.33 25.09 4.77
CA GLU A 33 -0.52 26.10 5.81
C GLU A 33 -0.32 25.52 7.22
N ALA A 34 -0.87 24.34 7.49
CA ALA A 34 -0.66 23.62 8.74
C ALA A 34 0.81 23.25 8.94
N THR A 35 1.47 22.74 7.89
CA THR A 35 2.88 22.37 7.91
C THR A 35 3.78 23.56 8.26
N GLU A 36 3.56 24.71 7.64
CA GLU A 36 4.33 25.93 7.90
C GLU A 36 4.09 26.43 9.34
N LYS A 37 2.83 26.48 9.79
CA LYS A 37 2.48 26.90 11.15
C LYS A 37 3.16 26.03 12.20
N ILE A 38 3.11 24.70 12.03
CA ILE A 38 3.74 23.74 12.94
C ILE A 38 5.26 23.89 12.90
N ALA A 39 5.88 23.95 11.72
CA ALA A 39 7.33 24.08 11.60
C ALA A 39 7.86 25.36 12.25
N ARG A 40 7.15 26.49 12.09
CA ARG A 40 7.48 27.76 12.74
C ARG A 40 7.27 27.69 14.25
N GLY A 41 6.14 27.14 14.70
CA GLY A 41 5.81 27.02 16.13
C GLY A 41 6.80 26.14 16.90
N VAL A 42 7.30 25.07 16.28
CA VAL A 42 8.34 24.19 16.85
C VAL A 42 9.74 24.80 16.73
N GLY A 43 9.95 25.77 15.84
CA GLY A 43 11.25 26.40 15.62
C GLY A 43 12.23 25.54 14.82
N VAL A 44 11.72 24.77 13.85
CA VAL A 44 12.52 23.83 13.05
C VAL A 44 13.61 24.57 12.26
N LYS A 45 14.84 24.06 12.35
CA LYS A 45 15.98 24.44 11.49
C LYS A 45 16.53 23.17 10.83
N GLY A 46 16.10 22.89 9.61
CA GLY A 46 16.41 21.66 8.89
C GLY A 46 15.15 20.91 8.47
N LEU A 47 15.10 19.60 8.71
CA LEU A 47 13.97 18.76 8.31
C LEU A 47 12.94 18.60 9.43
N ILE A 48 11.68 18.52 9.01
CA ILE A 48 10.55 18.08 9.82
C ILE A 48 9.70 17.14 8.97
N ASN A 49 9.13 16.12 9.62
CA ASN A 49 8.09 15.28 9.04
C ASN A 49 6.81 15.43 9.87
N ILE A 50 5.69 15.68 9.20
CA ILE A 50 4.38 15.79 9.85
C ILE A 50 3.48 14.74 9.23
N GLN A 51 2.76 14.01 10.06
CA GLN A 51 1.77 13.03 9.64
C GLN A 51 0.39 13.59 9.89
N PHE A 52 -0.46 13.51 8.86
CA PHE A 52 -1.83 13.96 8.90
C PHE A 52 -2.77 12.79 8.61
N ALA A 53 -4.01 12.89 9.11
CA ALA A 53 -5.12 12.07 8.67
C ALA A 53 -6.19 12.99 8.07
N ILE A 54 -6.86 12.51 7.01
CA ILE A 54 -8.00 13.20 6.41
C ILE A 54 -9.21 12.31 6.59
N ALA A 55 -10.23 12.82 7.28
CA ALA A 55 -11.50 12.11 7.47
C ALA A 55 -12.64 13.09 7.22
N GLU A 56 -13.58 12.73 6.36
CA GLU A 56 -14.73 13.58 6.00
C GLU A 56 -14.31 15.00 5.56
N ASN A 57 -13.23 15.08 4.77
CA ASN A 57 -12.60 16.34 4.31
C ASN A 57 -12.07 17.25 5.43
N LEU A 58 -11.91 16.74 6.66
CA LEU A 58 -11.26 17.44 7.75
C LEU A 58 -9.82 16.96 7.91
N LEU A 59 -8.89 17.91 8.03
CA LEU A 59 -7.48 17.66 8.26
C LEU A 59 -7.17 17.55 9.76
N TYR A 60 -6.64 16.39 10.16
CA TYR A 60 -6.18 16.12 11.53
C TYR A 60 -4.66 15.99 11.56
N VAL A 61 -4.02 16.61 12.55
CA VAL A 61 -2.59 16.42 12.82
C VAL A 61 -2.43 15.19 13.70
N LEU A 62 -1.64 14.21 13.27
CA LEU A 62 -1.33 13.02 14.08
C LEU A 62 -0.09 13.26 14.94
N GLU A 63 1.03 13.61 14.29
CA GLU A 63 2.30 13.88 14.98
C GLU A 63 3.22 14.74 14.12
N ALA A 64 4.18 15.39 14.78
CA ALA A 64 5.27 16.15 14.16
C ALA A 64 6.63 15.65 14.68
N ASN A 65 7.51 15.29 13.76
CA ASN A 65 8.84 14.78 14.02
C ASN A 65 9.87 15.80 13.49
N PRO A 66 10.42 16.70 14.33
CA PRO A 66 11.37 17.75 13.93
C PRO A 66 12.78 17.18 13.69
N ARG A 67 12.87 16.20 12.78
CA ARG A 67 14.07 15.49 12.36
C ARG A 67 13.84 14.89 10.97
N ALA A 68 14.90 14.33 10.37
CA ALA A 68 14.74 13.51 9.18
C ALA A 68 13.85 12.27 9.46
N SER A 69 12.92 11.99 8.54
CA SER A 69 12.12 10.78 8.54
C SER A 69 12.68 9.74 7.58
N ARG A 70 12.24 8.48 7.73
CA ARG A 70 12.60 7.37 6.84
C ARG A 70 12.23 7.61 5.37
N THR A 71 11.28 8.51 5.10
CA THR A 71 10.79 8.83 3.76
C THR A 71 11.64 9.86 3.01
N VAL A 72 12.59 10.52 3.67
CA VAL A 72 13.45 11.55 3.03
C VAL A 72 14.21 11.00 1.81
N PRO A 73 14.82 9.80 1.84
CA PRO A 73 15.46 9.20 0.67
C PRO A 73 14.47 8.96 -0.47
N PHE A 74 13.30 8.40 -0.20
CA PHE A 74 12.25 8.19 -1.22
C PHE A 74 11.85 9.50 -1.90
N VAL A 75 11.52 10.55 -1.14
CA VAL A 75 11.15 11.85 -1.68
C VAL A 75 12.31 12.46 -2.48
N SER A 76 13.55 12.33 -1.99
CA SER A 76 14.73 12.84 -2.68
C SER A 76 14.94 12.16 -4.02
N LYS A 77 14.71 10.84 -4.10
CA LYS A 77 14.79 10.10 -5.35
C LYS A 77 13.66 10.49 -6.29
N ALA A 78 12.42 10.59 -5.80
CA ALA A 78 11.23 10.96 -6.58
C ALA A 78 11.35 12.35 -7.22
N THR A 79 11.91 13.31 -6.50
CA THR A 79 12.00 14.73 -6.92
C THR A 79 13.34 15.10 -7.55
N GLY A 80 14.38 14.29 -7.36
CA GLY A 80 15.76 14.64 -7.74
C GLY A 80 16.46 15.58 -6.75
N ILE A 81 15.77 16.04 -5.70
CA ILE A 81 16.30 17.01 -4.74
C ILE A 81 16.98 16.27 -3.59
N SER A 82 18.25 16.56 -3.32
CA SER A 82 18.99 15.97 -2.19
C SER A 82 18.61 16.64 -0.86
N LEU A 83 17.41 16.36 -0.35
CA LEU A 83 16.84 17.01 0.84
C LEU A 83 17.74 16.90 2.08
N ALA A 84 18.37 15.74 2.31
CA ALA A 84 19.29 15.55 3.43
C ALA A 84 20.54 16.45 3.34
N LYS A 85 21.09 16.64 2.13
CA LYS A 85 22.22 17.56 1.90
C LYS A 85 21.80 19.02 2.12
N CYS A 86 20.63 19.40 1.63
CA CYS A 86 20.07 20.73 1.84
C CYS A 86 19.87 21.02 3.33
N ALA A 87 19.32 20.06 4.09
CA ALA A 87 19.12 20.17 5.52
C ALA A 87 20.43 20.28 6.31
N ALA A 88 21.46 19.53 5.91
CA ALA A 88 22.79 19.64 6.48
C ALA A 88 23.40 21.03 6.22
N ALA A 89 23.27 21.56 5.01
CA ALA A 89 23.72 22.91 4.68
C ALA A 89 22.99 24.00 5.49
N ILE A 90 21.67 23.84 5.70
CA ILE A 90 20.89 24.72 6.58
C ILE A 90 21.43 24.69 8.02
N SER A 91 21.78 23.50 8.51
CA SER A 91 22.36 23.32 9.85
C SER A 91 23.72 24.00 10.00
N LEU A 92 24.45 24.19 8.89
CA LEU A 92 25.73 24.90 8.83
C LEU A 92 25.57 26.41 8.54
N GLY A 93 24.33 26.92 8.49
CA GLY A 93 24.03 28.35 8.37
C GLY A 93 23.57 28.83 7.00
N LYS A 94 23.46 27.94 5.99
CA LYS A 94 22.85 28.34 4.70
C LYS A 94 21.35 28.62 4.87
N SER A 95 20.86 29.64 4.18
CA SER A 95 19.43 29.92 4.11
C SER A 95 18.75 29.07 3.01
N ILE A 96 17.42 28.97 3.04
CA ILE A 96 16.65 28.39 1.92
C ILE A 96 16.85 29.22 0.65
N ALA A 97 17.03 30.54 0.76
CA ALA A 97 17.26 31.41 -0.39
C ALA A 97 18.59 31.08 -1.08
N ASP A 98 19.68 30.90 -0.31
CA ASP A 98 21.00 30.53 -0.82
C ASP A 98 20.91 29.20 -1.60
N LEU A 99 20.23 28.21 -1.00
CA LEU A 99 20.05 26.90 -1.64
C LEU A 99 19.20 26.95 -2.92
N ARG A 100 18.27 27.90 -3.03
CA ARG A 100 17.49 28.13 -4.25
C ARG A 100 18.31 28.83 -5.33
N GLU A 101 19.13 29.80 -4.95
CA GLU A 101 20.04 30.51 -5.86
C GLU A 101 21.09 29.56 -6.44
N GLU A 102 21.63 28.66 -5.61
CA GLU A 102 22.57 27.60 -6.01
C GLU A 102 21.91 26.46 -6.82
N GLY A 103 20.58 26.46 -6.96
CA GLY A 103 19.83 25.42 -7.66
C GLY A 103 19.73 24.08 -6.92
N ALA A 104 20.12 24.02 -5.64
CA ALA A 104 19.96 22.83 -4.79
C ALA A 104 18.50 22.59 -4.39
N LEU A 105 17.71 23.66 -4.29
CA LEU A 105 16.26 23.63 -4.10
C LEU A 105 15.53 24.29 -5.29
N PRO A 106 14.26 23.93 -5.54
CA PRO A 106 13.42 24.60 -6.55
C PRO A 106 13.31 26.10 -6.28
N LYS A 107 13.39 26.91 -7.35
CA LYS A 107 13.27 28.39 -7.26
C LYS A 107 12.05 28.85 -6.47
N SER A 108 10.95 28.10 -6.53
CA SER A 108 9.75 28.29 -5.71
C SER A 108 9.05 26.95 -5.42
N GLY A 109 8.19 26.93 -4.40
CA GLY A 109 7.39 25.76 -4.04
C GLY A 109 8.17 24.60 -3.39
N ASP A 110 7.60 23.40 -3.49
CA ASP A 110 7.97 22.19 -2.71
C ASP A 110 8.70 21.11 -3.52
N GLY A 111 9.01 21.39 -4.79
CA GLY A 111 9.51 20.40 -5.76
C GLY A 111 8.39 19.56 -6.37
N ILE A 112 8.67 18.95 -7.53
CA ILE A 112 7.73 18.11 -8.27
C ILE A 112 8.38 16.75 -8.47
N ALA A 113 7.66 15.68 -8.15
CA ALA A 113 8.11 14.33 -8.43
C ALA A 113 8.08 14.08 -9.94
N GLN A 114 9.13 13.46 -10.47
CA GLN A 114 9.21 13.07 -11.87
C GLN A 114 8.50 11.72 -12.04
N GLY A 115 7.37 11.73 -12.77
CA GLY A 115 6.47 10.58 -12.85
C GLY A 115 5.76 10.27 -11.53
N ILE A 116 5.00 9.18 -11.54
CA ILE A 116 4.33 8.63 -10.36
C ILE A 116 5.30 7.67 -9.67
N SER A 117 5.64 8.00 -8.43
CA SER A 117 6.55 7.24 -7.58
C SER A 117 5.76 6.56 -6.47
N VAL A 118 5.82 5.23 -6.41
CA VAL A 118 5.17 4.40 -5.39
C VAL A 118 6.23 3.73 -4.53
N LYS A 119 6.14 3.93 -3.20
CA LYS A 119 6.92 3.21 -2.20
C LYS A 119 6.09 2.02 -1.70
N GLU A 120 6.67 0.83 -1.63
CA GLU A 120 6.08 -0.34 -0.99
C GLU A 120 6.99 -0.87 0.12
N ALA A 121 6.42 -1.36 1.21
CA ALA A 121 7.11 -1.94 2.35
C ALA A 121 7.43 -3.42 2.14
N VAL A 122 8.58 -3.88 2.67
CA VAL A 122 8.98 -5.28 2.68
C VAL A 122 8.77 -5.83 4.10
N LEU A 123 7.83 -6.77 4.22
CA LEU A 123 7.37 -7.32 5.49
C LEU A 123 7.99 -8.70 5.76
N PRO A 124 8.44 -9.00 6.99
CA PRO A 124 9.21 -10.19 7.29
C PRO A 124 8.34 -11.42 7.67
N TRP A 125 7.08 -11.48 7.24
CA TRP A 125 6.13 -12.53 7.65
C TRP A 125 6.58 -13.95 7.31
N ASN A 126 7.32 -14.11 6.22
CA ASN A 126 7.87 -15.41 5.84
C ASN A 126 9.05 -15.84 6.73
N ARG A 127 9.69 -14.94 7.48
CA ARG A 127 10.87 -15.21 8.33
C ARG A 127 10.52 -15.64 9.75
N PHE A 128 9.38 -15.21 10.27
CA PHE A 128 9.01 -15.45 11.66
C PHE A 128 7.95 -16.54 11.81
N ARG A 129 8.07 -17.31 12.89
CA ARG A 129 7.13 -18.36 13.30
C ARG A 129 6.82 -18.21 14.78
N LYS A 130 5.64 -18.67 15.20
CA LYS A 130 5.28 -18.81 16.61
C LYS A 130 6.03 -20.00 17.23
N LYS A 131 5.98 -20.13 18.56
CA LYS A 131 6.65 -21.22 19.30
C LYS A 131 6.17 -22.62 18.88
N ASP A 132 4.93 -22.73 18.44
CA ASP A 132 4.32 -23.98 17.94
C ASP A 132 4.66 -24.29 16.47
N GLY A 133 5.53 -23.48 15.84
CA GLY A 133 5.91 -23.62 14.44
C GLY A 133 4.96 -22.96 13.43
N SER A 134 3.81 -22.45 13.87
CA SER A 134 2.85 -21.80 12.98
C SER A 134 3.29 -20.41 12.52
N GLY A 135 2.69 -19.91 11.43
CA GLY A 135 3.00 -18.60 10.87
C GLY A 135 2.61 -17.44 11.79
N VAL A 136 3.41 -16.36 11.78
CA VAL A 136 2.95 -15.08 12.36
C VAL A 136 1.88 -14.46 11.47
N ASP A 137 0.96 -13.74 12.09
CA ASP A 137 -0.13 -13.11 11.34
C ASP A 137 0.37 -11.95 10.47
N SER A 138 -0.03 -11.93 9.19
CA SER A 138 0.36 -10.88 8.23
C SER A 138 -0.57 -9.66 8.24
N LEU A 139 -1.36 -9.50 9.31
CA LEU A 139 -2.25 -8.37 9.47
C LEU A 139 -1.45 -7.09 9.75
N LEU A 140 -1.76 -6.04 8.98
CA LEU A 140 -1.25 -4.70 9.19
C LEU A 140 -1.93 -4.04 10.40
N GLY A 141 -1.23 -3.11 11.05
CA GLY A 141 -1.75 -2.42 12.23
C GLY A 141 -0.96 -1.16 12.56
N PRO A 142 -1.20 -0.56 13.74
CA PRO A 142 -0.60 0.73 14.12
C PRO A 142 0.88 0.63 14.52
N GLU A 143 1.43 -0.58 14.64
CA GLU A 143 2.85 -0.83 14.90
C GLU A 143 3.57 -1.18 13.60
N MET A 144 4.73 -0.55 13.36
CA MET A 144 5.61 -0.88 12.24
C MET A 144 6.25 -2.24 12.42
N ARG A 145 6.27 -3.04 11.36
CA ARG A 145 6.94 -4.33 11.35
C ARG A 145 7.74 -4.60 10.08
N SER A 146 7.66 -3.73 9.07
CA SER A 146 8.49 -3.82 7.87
C SER A 146 9.97 -3.61 8.17
N THR A 147 10.82 -4.24 7.36
CA THR A 147 12.29 -4.19 7.50
C THR A 147 12.97 -3.46 6.37
N GLY A 148 12.25 -3.20 5.28
CA GLY A 148 12.78 -2.53 4.09
C GLY A 148 11.67 -1.91 3.26
N GLU A 149 12.06 -1.25 2.18
CA GLU A 149 11.15 -0.63 1.23
C GLU A 149 11.71 -0.73 -0.19
N VAL A 150 10.82 -0.71 -1.17
CA VAL A 150 11.14 -0.64 -2.59
C VAL A 150 10.38 0.51 -3.23
N MET A 151 10.86 0.93 -4.39
CA MET A 151 10.26 2.03 -5.14
C MET A 151 9.95 1.60 -6.57
N GLY A 152 8.68 1.70 -6.96
CA GLY A 152 8.25 1.67 -8.34
C GLY A 152 8.06 3.09 -8.87
N ARG A 153 8.55 3.37 -10.09
CA ARG A 153 8.29 4.63 -10.78
C ARG A 153 7.88 4.37 -12.21
N ASP A 154 6.84 5.09 -12.62
CA ASP A 154 6.28 5.04 -13.96
C ASP A 154 5.47 6.32 -14.25
N ASP A 155 5.03 6.52 -15.49
CA ASP A 155 4.16 7.64 -15.84
C ASP A 155 2.69 7.34 -15.44
N GLU A 156 2.34 6.05 -15.34
CA GLU A 156 1.02 5.60 -14.91
C GLU A 156 1.04 4.94 -13.52
N PHE A 157 0.03 5.23 -12.69
CA PHE A 157 -0.05 4.69 -11.33
C PHE A 157 -0.06 3.16 -11.28
N GLY A 158 -0.83 2.51 -12.17
CA GLY A 158 -0.92 1.05 -12.21
C GLY A 158 0.44 0.40 -12.47
N ALA A 159 1.20 0.92 -13.44
CA ALA A 159 2.53 0.43 -13.76
C ALA A 159 3.53 0.70 -12.61
N ALA A 160 3.50 1.90 -12.01
CA ALA A 160 4.33 2.23 -10.85
C ALA A 160 4.04 1.32 -9.64
N PHE A 161 2.76 1.04 -9.36
CA PHE A 161 2.35 0.13 -8.30
C PHE A 161 2.74 -1.31 -8.61
N SER A 162 2.49 -1.82 -9.82
CA SER A 162 2.91 -3.17 -10.23
C SER A 162 4.43 -3.37 -10.08
N LYS A 163 5.21 -2.36 -10.46
CA LYS A 163 6.67 -2.35 -10.29
C LYS A 163 7.08 -2.37 -8.83
N SER A 164 6.41 -1.62 -7.95
CA SER A 164 6.71 -1.65 -6.50
C SER A 164 6.37 -3.02 -5.89
N GLN A 165 5.23 -3.63 -6.26
CA GLN A 165 4.87 -4.98 -5.79
C GLN A 165 5.91 -6.02 -6.23
N SER A 166 6.32 -5.94 -7.51
CA SER A 166 7.35 -6.82 -8.09
C SER A 166 8.67 -6.77 -7.33
N GLY A 167 9.05 -5.59 -6.82
CA GLY A 167 10.25 -5.42 -6.01
C GLY A 167 10.09 -5.92 -4.55
N ALA A 168 8.89 -5.87 -3.99
CA ALA A 168 8.67 -6.13 -2.56
C ALA A 168 8.48 -7.62 -2.22
N LEU A 169 7.59 -8.28 -2.97
CA LEU A 169 7.21 -9.68 -2.75
C LEU A 169 7.33 -10.51 -4.03
N GLY A 170 6.99 -9.91 -5.18
CA GLY A 170 6.90 -10.59 -6.46
C GLY A 170 5.81 -9.94 -7.33
N ALA A 171 5.76 -10.33 -8.60
CA ALA A 171 4.79 -9.76 -9.53
C ALA A 171 3.35 -10.07 -9.09
N LEU A 172 2.45 -9.10 -9.27
CA LEU A 172 1.02 -9.34 -9.15
C LEU A 172 0.59 -10.38 -10.19
N PRO A 173 -0.35 -11.30 -9.86
CA PRO A 173 -0.79 -12.30 -10.79
C PRO A 173 -1.54 -11.67 -11.96
N THR A 174 -1.47 -12.29 -13.13
CA THR A 174 -2.19 -11.87 -14.35
C THR A 174 -3.34 -12.79 -14.70
N SER A 175 -3.50 -13.93 -14.03
CA SER A 175 -4.60 -14.87 -14.20
C SER A 175 -4.71 -15.79 -12.99
N GLY A 176 -5.73 -16.66 -12.97
CA GLY A 176 -5.96 -17.64 -11.91
C GLY A 176 -7.18 -17.32 -11.05
N ALA A 177 -7.26 -17.95 -9.87
CA ALA A 177 -8.34 -17.69 -8.92
C ALA A 177 -7.94 -16.65 -7.86
N VAL A 178 -8.89 -15.79 -7.50
CA VAL A 178 -8.79 -14.83 -6.41
C VAL A 178 -9.67 -15.31 -5.26
N PHE A 179 -9.06 -15.56 -4.11
CA PHE A 179 -9.82 -15.77 -2.88
C PHE A 179 -10.25 -14.43 -2.30
N ALA A 180 -11.54 -14.28 -2.00
CA ALA A 180 -12.12 -13.08 -1.42
C ALA A 180 -12.93 -13.37 -0.15
N SER A 181 -12.55 -12.71 0.95
CA SER A 181 -13.32 -12.68 2.19
C SER A 181 -13.25 -11.29 2.82
N PHE A 182 -14.40 -10.63 2.93
CA PHE A 182 -14.51 -9.25 3.38
C PHE A 182 -15.30 -9.14 4.68
N ALA A 183 -14.83 -8.26 5.56
CA ALA A 183 -15.62 -7.75 6.66
C ALA A 183 -16.85 -6.98 6.16
N ASP A 184 -17.95 -7.02 6.93
CA ASP A 184 -19.23 -6.43 6.49
C ASP A 184 -19.12 -4.93 6.17
N ARG A 185 -18.32 -4.18 6.95
CA ARG A 185 -18.04 -2.75 6.72
C ARG A 185 -17.34 -2.43 5.39
N ASP A 186 -16.72 -3.42 4.77
CA ASP A 186 -15.88 -3.28 3.58
C ASP A 186 -16.56 -3.80 2.31
N LYS A 187 -17.62 -4.62 2.46
CA LYS A 187 -18.34 -5.26 1.35
C LYS A 187 -18.81 -4.26 0.29
N SER A 188 -19.49 -3.19 0.68
CA SER A 188 -19.96 -2.19 -0.28
C SER A 188 -18.82 -1.47 -1.00
N LYS A 189 -17.65 -1.36 -0.38
CA LYS A 189 -16.50 -0.63 -0.91
C LYS A 189 -15.63 -1.47 -1.87
N CYS A 190 -15.83 -2.79 -1.91
CA CYS A 190 -15.03 -3.70 -2.73
C CYS A 190 -15.68 -4.04 -4.09
N VAL A 191 -16.96 -3.73 -4.28
CA VAL A 191 -17.78 -4.18 -5.43
C VAL A 191 -17.10 -3.88 -6.77
N ASP A 192 -16.70 -2.63 -6.99
CA ASP A 192 -16.07 -2.21 -8.25
C ASP A 192 -14.74 -2.92 -8.50
N SER A 193 -13.94 -3.11 -7.45
CA SER A 193 -12.66 -3.81 -7.55
C SER A 193 -12.83 -5.28 -7.89
N VAL A 194 -13.82 -5.96 -7.30
CA VAL A 194 -14.10 -7.37 -7.60
C VAL A 194 -14.70 -7.52 -9.01
N LYS A 195 -15.58 -6.60 -9.44
CA LYS A 195 -16.08 -6.54 -10.82
C LYS A 195 -14.94 -6.36 -11.82
N ALA A 196 -13.98 -5.48 -11.51
CA ALA A 196 -12.81 -5.27 -12.34
C ALA A 196 -11.94 -6.53 -12.43
N LEU A 197 -11.68 -7.25 -11.31
CA LEU A 197 -10.95 -8.52 -11.33
C LEU A 197 -11.66 -9.58 -12.19
N ALA A 198 -12.98 -9.72 -12.05
CA ALA A 198 -13.76 -10.64 -12.88
C ALA A 198 -13.68 -10.26 -14.37
N LYS A 199 -13.72 -8.96 -14.71
CA LYS A 199 -13.54 -8.47 -16.08
C LYS A 199 -12.14 -8.70 -16.63
N LEU A 200 -11.13 -8.69 -15.76
CA LEU A 200 -9.74 -9.07 -16.10
C LEU A 200 -9.56 -10.60 -16.24
N GLY A 201 -10.63 -11.38 -16.06
CA GLY A 201 -10.66 -12.83 -16.33
C GLY A 201 -10.33 -13.72 -15.13
N PHE A 202 -10.26 -13.18 -13.92
CA PHE A 202 -10.02 -13.99 -12.72
C PHE A 202 -11.28 -14.75 -12.30
N GLU A 203 -11.09 -16.00 -11.84
CA GLU A 203 -12.14 -16.73 -11.13
C GLU A 203 -12.23 -16.20 -9.70
N ILE A 204 -13.42 -15.79 -9.26
CA ILE A 204 -13.62 -15.34 -7.88
C ILE A 204 -14.09 -16.51 -7.03
N VAL A 205 -13.33 -16.86 -6.00
CA VAL A 205 -13.71 -17.84 -4.97
C VAL A 205 -13.91 -17.11 -3.64
N ALA A 206 -15.01 -17.36 -2.94
CA ALA A 206 -15.37 -16.54 -1.78
C ALA A 206 -16.04 -17.35 -0.67
N THR A 207 -15.81 -16.94 0.59
CA THR A 207 -16.55 -17.53 1.73
C THR A 207 -18.04 -17.28 1.60
N ALA A 208 -18.90 -18.18 2.10
CA ALA A 208 -20.35 -18.14 1.87
C ALA A 208 -21.01 -16.76 2.06
N GLY A 209 -20.67 -16.05 3.15
CA GLY A 209 -21.23 -14.72 3.41
C GLY A 209 -20.74 -13.62 2.45
N THR A 210 -19.53 -13.74 1.91
CA THR A 210 -19.02 -12.87 0.86
C THR A 210 -19.60 -13.25 -0.49
N ALA A 211 -19.67 -14.54 -0.82
CA ALA A 211 -20.23 -15.04 -2.08
C ALA A 211 -21.70 -14.64 -2.25
N LYS A 212 -22.50 -14.73 -1.17
CA LYS A 212 -23.90 -14.25 -1.17
C LYS A 212 -23.98 -12.76 -1.51
N PHE A 213 -23.21 -11.93 -0.81
CA PHE A 213 -23.17 -10.49 -1.08
C PHE A 213 -22.73 -10.18 -2.52
N LEU A 214 -21.70 -10.86 -3.03
CA LEU A 214 -21.25 -10.69 -4.41
C LEU A 214 -22.34 -11.08 -5.43
N ALA A 215 -23.10 -12.14 -5.15
CA ALA A 215 -24.21 -12.55 -6.00
C ALA A 215 -25.32 -11.49 -6.05
N ASP A 216 -25.65 -10.87 -4.90
CA ASP A 216 -26.63 -9.76 -4.82
C ASP A 216 -26.17 -8.55 -5.66
N GLU A 217 -24.86 -8.35 -5.81
CA GLU A 217 -24.23 -7.30 -6.64
C GLU A 217 -24.02 -7.71 -8.12
N GLY A 218 -24.51 -8.90 -8.52
CA GLY A 218 -24.42 -9.44 -9.87
C GLY A 218 -23.04 -10.03 -10.23
N ILE A 219 -22.20 -10.33 -9.23
CA ILE A 219 -20.85 -10.87 -9.42
C ILE A 219 -20.87 -12.39 -9.17
N LYS A 220 -20.53 -13.15 -10.21
CA LYS A 220 -20.39 -14.61 -10.09
C LYS A 220 -19.16 -14.97 -9.25
N SER A 221 -19.35 -15.82 -8.24
CA SER A 221 -18.26 -16.39 -7.45
C SER A 221 -18.55 -17.84 -7.06
N LYS A 222 -17.51 -18.64 -6.85
CA LYS A 222 -17.61 -20.00 -6.31
C LYS A 222 -17.53 -19.94 -4.79
N VAL A 223 -18.48 -20.57 -4.10
CA VAL A 223 -18.45 -20.67 -2.64
C VAL A 223 -17.31 -21.62 -2.23
N ILE A 224 -16.48 -21.17 -1.29
CA ILE A 224 -15.42 -21.99 -0.68
C ILE A 224 -15.62 -22.07 0.84
N ARG A 225 -15.26 -23.23 1.41
CA ARG A 225 -15.41 -23.55 2.83
C ARG A 225 -14.33 -22.82 3.64
N LYS A 226 -14.63 -22.43 4.87
CA LYS A 226 -13.62 -21.97 5.83
C LYS A 226 -12.85 -23.17 6.38
N TYR A 227 -11.73 -22.89 7.05
CA TYR A 227 -11.01 -23.95 7.76
C TYR A 227 -11.87 -24.58 8.85
N SER A 228 -12.58 -23.76 9.62
CA SER A 228 -13.53 -24.19 10.66
C SER A 228 -14.70 -25.04 10.13
N ASP A 229 -15.05 -24.95 8.85
CA ASP A 229 -16.10 -25.77 8.25
C ASP A 229 -15.61 -27.20 7.92
N GLY A 230 -14.29 -27.44 7.94
CA GLY A 230 -13.67 -28.70 7.52
C GLY A 230 -13.87 -29.02 6.03
N LEU A 231 -13.34 -30.18 5.60
CA LEU A 231 -13.60 -30.70 4.26
C LEU A 231 -15.09 -30.98 4.07
N GLY A 232 -15.60 -30.72 2.87
CA GLY A 232 -16.98 -31.03 2.55
C GLY A 232 -17.21 -32.53 2.38
N PRO A 233 -18.49 -32.99 2.41
CA PRO A 233 -18.84 -34.41 2.31
C PRO A 233 -18.35 -35.11 1.03
N LYS A 234 -18.03 -34.34 -0.02
CA LYS A 234 -17.51 -34.85 -1.30
C LYS A 234 -16.03 -34.51 -1.51
N GLY A 235 -15.32 -34.16 -0.43
CA GLY A 235 -13.93 -33.73 -0.48
C GLY A 235 -13.75 -32.28 -0.93
N GLU A 236 -14.78 -31.43 -0.79
CA GLU A 236 -14.63 -30.01 -1.11
C GLU A 236 -13.59 -29.35 -0.18
N LEU A 237 -12.57 -28.74 -0.79
CA LEU A 237 -11.46 -28.11 -0.11
C LEU A 237 -11.89 -26.86 0.68
N THR A 238 -11.15 -26.58 1.76
CA THR A 238 -11.24 -25.29 2.46
C THR A 238 -10.41 -24.23 1.76
N ALA A 239 -10.62 -22.96 2.11
CA ALA A 239 -9.83 -21.85 1.61
C ALA A 239 -8.33 -22.03 1.87
N VAL A 240 -7.96 -22.61 3.02
CA VAL A 240 -6.57 -22.90 3.36
C VAL A 240 -6.02 -23.97 2.43
N ASP A 241 -6.75 -25.07 2.24
CA ASP A 241 -6.31 -26.16 1.36
C ASP A 241 -6.12 -25.69 -0.09
N SER A 242 -7.05 -24.89 -0.63
CA SER A 242 -6.93 -24.34 -2.00
C SER A 242 -5.77 -23.34 -2.15
N ILE A 243 -5.41 -22.60 -1.09
CA ILE A 243 -4.22 -21.74 -1.11
C ILE A 243 -2.95 -22.61 -1.10
N GLU A 244 -2.88 -23.60 -0.22
CA GLU A 244 -1.72 -24.48 -0.08
C GLU A 244 -1.49 -25.34 -1.34
N SER A 245 -2.56 -25.83 -1.97
CA SER A 245 -2.51 -26.59 -3.23
C SER A 245 -2.14 -25.74 -4.45
N GLY A 246 -2.16 -24.40 -4.32
CA GLY A 246 -1.83 -23.47 -5.41
C GLY A 246 -2.97 -23.19 -6.37
N GLU A 247 -4.22 -23.49 -6.01
CA GLU A 247 -5.40 -23.11 -6.80
C GLU A 247 -5.67 -21.60 -6.75
N VAL A 248 -5.20 -20.91 -5.70
CA VAL A 248 -5.39 -19.47 -5.50
C VAL A 248 -4.11 -18.70 -5.86
N ALA A 249 -4.25 -17.69 -6.73
CA ALA A 249 -3.16 -16.81 -7.16
C ALA A 249 -3.08 -15.50 -6.36
N LEU A 250 -4.20 -15.05 -5.78
CA LEU A 250 -4.31 -13.83 -4.99
C LEU A 250 -5.27 -14.02 -3.83
N VAL A 251 -4.87 -13.55 -2.64
CA VAL A 251 -5.73 -13.56 -1.45
C VAL A 251 -6.16 -12.14 -1.11
N ILE A 252 -7.46 -11.93 -0.96
CA ILE A 252 -8.05 -10.70 -0.42
C ILE A 252 -8.77 -11.06 0.87
N ASN A 253 -8.27 -10.56 1.99
CA ASN A 253 -8.84 -10.84 3.30
C ASN A 253 -8.85 -9.58 4.19
N THR A 254 -9.99 -8.89 4.26
CA THR A 254 -10.13 -7.77 5.21
C THR A 254 -10.55 -8.28 6.59
N PRO A 255 -9.94 -7.78 7.68
CA PRO A 255 -10.17 -8.31 9.03
C PRO A 255 -11.55 -7.93 9.58
N PHE A 256 -12.21 -8.88 10.26
CA PHE A 256 -13.45 -8.65 10.99
C PHE A 256 -13.17 -8.12 12.41
N GLY A 257 -13.37 -6.82 12.65
CA GLY A 257 -13.23 -6.23 13.99
C GLY A 257 -11.78 -6.11 14.49
N SER A 258 -11.59 -6.02 15.82
CA SER A 258 -10.27 -5.94 16.45
C SER A 258 -9.70 -7.34 16.72
N GLY A 259 -8.81 -7.81 15.85
CA GLY A 259 -7.97 -8.98 16.10
C GLY A 259 -8.13 -10.13 15.09
N PRO A 260 -7.22 -11.12 15.10
CA PRO A 260 -7.29 -12.28 14.22
C PRO A 260 -8.41 -13.23 14.67
N ARG A 261 -9.40 -13.47 13.80
CA ARG A 261 -10.17 -14.72 13.87
C ARG A 261 -9.33 -15.86 13.33
N GLU A 262 -9.43 -17.04 13.93
CA GLU A 262 -8.62 -18.21 13.59
C GLU A 262 -8.61 -18.50 12.08
N ASP A 263 -9.78 -18.54 11.44
CA ASP A 263 -9.88 -18.76 9.98
C ASP A 263 -9.11 -17.71 9.18
N GLY A 264 -9.26 -16.43 9.53
CA GLY A 264 -8.58 -15.33 8.85
C GLY A 264 -7.07 -15.41 9.04
N TRP A 265 -6.62 -15.69 10.26
CA TRP A 265 -5.20 -15.91 10.54
C TRP A 265 -4.64 -17.06 9.68
N ARG A 266 -5.33 -18.21 9.64
CA ARG A 266 -4.89 -19.38 8.85
C ARG A 266 -4.78 -19.06 7.36
N ILE A 267 -5.80 -18.42 6.78
CA ILE A 267 -5.79 -17.97 5.38
C ILE A 267 -4.58 -17.07 5.11
N ARG A 268 -4.35 -16.09 5.98
CA ARG A 268 -3.25 -15.14 5.85
C ARG A 268 -1.88 -15.79 5.95
N THR A 269 -1.70 -16.71 6.90
CA THR A 269 -0.46 -17.47 7.04
C THR A 269 -0.21 -18.43 5.89
N ALA A 270 -1.26 -19.06 5.34
CA ALA A 270 -1.15 -19.96 4.19
C ALA A 270 -0.67 -19.19 2.94
N ALA A 271 -1.22 -17.99 2.71
CA ALA A 271 -0.79 -17.13 1.60
C ALA A 271 0.69 -16.76 1.69
N VAL A 272 1.13 -16.34 2.88
CA VAL A 272 2.55 -16.01 3.15
C VAL A 272 3.44 -17.23 2.99
N ALA A 273 3.04 -18.39 3.50
CA ALA A 273 3.82 -19.63 3.37
C ALA A 273 3.96 -20.07 1.92
N ARG A 274 2.91 -19.87 1.11
CA ARG A 274 2.90 -20.20 -0.32
C ARG A 274 3.63 -19.18 -1.20
N GLY A 275 3.89 -17.99 -0.67
CA GLY A 275 4.54 -16.90 -1.37
C GLY A 275 3.64 -16.21 -2.41
N ILE A 276 2.32 -16.21 -2.19
CA ILE A 276 1.37 -15.50 -3.06
C ILE A 276 0.97 -14.16 -2.44
N PRO A 277 0.63 -13.14 -3.26
CA PRO A 277 0.22 -11.85 -2.75
C PRO A 277 -1.04 -11.93 -1.87
N ILE A 278 -1.03 -11.15 -0.79
CA ILE A 278 -2.17 -11.00 0.11
C ILE A 278 -2.49 -9.54 0.39
N ILE A 279 -3.75 -9.18 0.20
CA ILE A 279 -4.26 -7.83 0.37
C ILE A 279 -5.22 -7.82 1.56
N THR A 280 -4.98 -6.92 2.51
CA THR A 280 -5.74 -6.84 3.77
C THR A 280 -6.59 -5.58 3.92
N THR A 281 -6.49 -4.64 2.97
CA THR A 281 -7.20 -3.35 2.98
C THR A 281 -7.94 -3.11 1.67
N ILE A 282 -9.02 -2.32 1.72
CA ILE A 282 -9.77 -1.95 0.51
C ILE A 282 -8.99 -1.00 -0.41
N PRO A 283 -8.28 0.03 0.09
CA PRO A 283 -7.42 0.84 -0.76
C PRO A 283 -6.31 0.03 -1.44
N GLY A 284 -5.68 -0.91 -0.73
CA GLY A 284 -4.69 -1.82 -1.30
C GLY A 284 -5.29 -2.69 -2.42
N LEU A 285 -6.54 -3.15 -2.26
CA LEU A 285 -7.27 -3.86 -3.31
C LEU A 285 -7.46 -2.99 -4.56
N LYS A 286 -7.91 -1.74 -4.39
CA LYS A 286 -8.09 -0.81 -5.51
C LYS A 286 -6.78 -0.59 -6.26
N ALA A 287 -5.68 -0.38 -5.54
CA ALA A 287 -4.36 -0.20 -6.14
C ALA A 287 -3.88 -1.47 -6.88
N ALA A 288 -4.07 -2.64 -6.28
CA ALA A 288 -3.70 -3.91 -6.89
C ALA A 288 -4.47 -4.20 -8.18
N VAL A 289 -5.76 -3.88 -8.26
CA VAL A 289 -6.54 -4.02 -9.50
C VAL A 289 -5.92 -3.18 -10.63
N LEU A 290 -5.54 -1.94 -10.35
CA LEU A 290 -4.87 -1.07 -11.34
C LEU A 290 -3.50 -1.65 -11.74
N GLY A 291 -2.74 -2.18 -10.77
CA GLY A 291 -1.47 -2.85 -11.02
C GLY A 291 -1.59 -4.11 -11.89
N ILE A 292 -2.56 -4.97 -11.59
CA ILE A 292 -2.87 -6.18 -12.37
C ILE A 292 -3.29 -5.79 -13.80
N ALA A 293 -4.15 -4.79 -13.94
CA ALA A 293 -4.57 -4.31 -15.25
C ALA A 293 -3.39 -3.76 -16.08
N ALA A 294 -2.46 -3.03 -15.46
CA ALA A 294 -1.24 -2.58 -16.12
C ALA A 294 -0.34 -3.77 -16.51
N GLN A 295 -0.20 -4.76 -15.62
CA GLN A 295 0.57 -5.98 -15.88
C GLN A 295 0.03 -6.77 -17.08
N GLN A 296 -1.30 -6.92 -17.19
CA GLN A 296 -1.94 -7.59 -18.34
C GLN A 296 -1.80 -6.81 -19.66
N LYS A 297 -1.63 -5.47 -19.60
CA LYS A 297 -1.47 -4.61 -20.79
C LYS A 297 -0.06 -4.53 -21.34
N GLY A 298 0.92 -5.22 -20.73
CA GLY A 298 2.32 -5.19 -21.16
C GLY A 298 3.31 -4.90 -20.04
N GLY A 299 2.86 -4.72 -18.79
CA GLY A 299 3.75 -4.52 -17.65
C GLY A 299 4.25 -3.09 -17.53
N PHE A 300 5.56 -2.94 -17.38
CA PHE A 300 6.23 -1.66 -17.20
C PHE A 300 7.58 -1.68 -17.89
N GLU A 301 8.05 -0.50 -18.31
CA GLU A 301 9.39 -0.33 -18.88
C GLU A 301 10.40 0.12 -17.82
N VAL A 302 11.69 -0.01 -18.12
CA VAL A 302 12.77 0.42 -17.22
C VAL A 302 13.38 1.72 -17.72
N LYS A 303 13.56 2.67 -16.81
CA LYS A 303 14.18 3.97 -17.07
C LYS A 303 15.12 4.31 -15.92
N SER A 304 16.34 4.73 -16.25
CA SER A 304 17.35 5.05 -15.24
C SER A 304 16.92 6.26 -14.42
N LEU A 305 17.45 6.39 -13.20
CA LEU A 305 17.16 7.56 -12.37
C LEU A 305 17.60 8.86 -13.07
N GLN A 306 18.70 8.81 -13.82
CA GLN A 306 19.23 9.93 -14.58
C GLN A 306 18.27 10.33 -15.69
N ASP A 307 17.72 9.37 -16.43
CA ASP A 307 16.76 9.66 -17.50
C ASP A 307 15.43 10.21 -16.97
N TRP A 308 15.03 9.85 -15.75
CA TRP A 308 13.87 10.44 -15.08
C TRP A 308 14.09 11.89 -14.66
N LEU A 309 15.34 12.32 -14.50
CA LEU A 309 15.72 13.64 -14.00
C LEU A 309 16.30 14.56 -15.09
N LYS A 310 16.29 14.11 -16.35
CA LYS A 310 16.59 14.94 -17.53
C LYS A 310 15.41 15.86 -17.81
#